data_AF-A0A133UET7-F1
#
_entry.id   AF-A0A133UET7-F1
#
_cell.length_a   1.000
_cell.length_b   1.000
_cell.length_c   1.000
_cell.angle_alpha   90.00
_cell.angle_beta   90.00
_cell.angle_gamma   90.00
#
_symmetry.space_group_name_H-M   'P 1'
#
loop_
_entity.id
_entity.type
_entity.pdbx_description
1 polymer ?
#
loop_
_entity_poly.entity_id
_entity_poly.type
_entity_poly.pdbx_seq_one_letter_code
_entity_poly.pdbx_strand_id
1 'polypeptide(L)'
;MLDNRGNLVWRVLFGVVMAALLMGIFLAYINAQHEYAAGREARSLANHLSRTAFSAAIGQESVYELPPSVGDSSYELDSKNNKFIVRITGGAQKGNEYRSSVGIKLEVRSLPGPNETLHAQGRKDKLIISSEKIEPPEPEKIPTENFVAPDFYKFSKTNPKAATAILATYFFAEENYPTKKKFGREYV
;
A
#
# COMPACT_ATOMS: atom_id res chain seq x y z
N MET A 1 57.08 42.20 -11.26
CA MET A 1 56.26 41.88 -12.44
C MET A 1 56.22 40.37 -12.57
N LEU A 2 55.10 39.71 -12.22
CA LEU A 2 54.93 38.32 -12.64
C LEU A 2 54.84 38.34 -14.17
N ASP A 3 55.81 37.71 -14.83
CA ASP A 3 55.81 37.47 -16.28
C ASP A 3 54.44 36.88 -16.68
N ASN A 4 53.86 37.37 -17.78
CA ASN A 4 52.53 36.96 -18.27
C ASN A 4 52.40 35.43 -18.39
N ARG A 5 53.52 34.73 -18.62
CA ARG A 5 53.59 33.26 -18.62
C ARG A 5 53.40 32.63 -17.23
N GLY A 6 53.96 33.21 -16.18
CA GLY A 6 53.81 32.71 -14.80
C GLY A 6 52.36 32.83 -14.31
N ASN A 7 51.67 33.92 -14.68
CA ASN A 7 50.26 34.11 -14.36
C ASN A 7 49.36 33.12 -15.12
N LEU A 8 49.69 32.79 -16.38
CA LEU A 8 48.99 31.78 -17.16
C LEU A 8 49.14 30.38 -16.56
N VAL A 9 50.37 29.98 -16.22
CA VAL A 9 50.65 28.67 -15.60
C VAL A 9 49.93 28.53 -14.26
N TRP A 10 49.89 29.58 -13.45
CA TRP A 10 49.19 29.56 -12.15
C TRP A 10 47.67 29.42 -12.31
N ARG A 11 47.07 30.12 -13.28
CA ARG A 11 45.63 29.98 -13.59
C ARG A 11 45.27 28.58 -14.07
N VAL A 12 46.12 27.96 -14.90
CA VAL A 12 45.91 26.60 -15.38
C VAL A 12 46.03 25.60 -14.22
N LEU A 13 47.06 25.72 -13.37
CA LEU A 13 47.22 24.87 -12.19
C LEU A 13 46.02 25.00 -11.23
N PHE A 14 45.56 26.22 -10.96
CA PHE A 14 44.38 26.44 -10.13
C PHE A 14 43.13 25.78 -10.73
N GLY A 15 42.93 25.90 -12.04
CA GLY A 15 41.83 25.25 -12.74
C GLY A 15 41.86 23.72 -12.63
N VAL A 16 43.04 23.11 -12.78
CA VAL A 16 43.21 21.66 -12.63
C VAL A 16 42.93 21.20 -11.20
N VAL A 17 43.44 21.91 -10.19
CA VAL A 17 43.20 21.58 -8.78
C VAL A 17 41.71 21.72 -8.44
N MET A 18 41.05 22.79 -8.91
CA MET A 18 39.61 22.96 -8.71
C MET A 18 38.79 21.88 -9.41
N ALA A 19 39.16 21.49 -10.63
CA ALA A 19 38.49 20.40 -11.34
C ALA A 19 38.62 19.07 -10.58
N ALA A 20 39.81 18.76 -10.05
CA ALA A 20 40.03 17.56 -9.25
C ALA A 20 39.22 17.56 -7.96
N LEU A 21 39.13 18.71 -7.26
CA LEU A 21 38.32 18.87 -6.06
C LEU A 21 36.83 18.68 -6.35
N LEU A 22 36.31 19.34 -7.40
CA LEU A 22 34.92 19.19 -7.80
C LEU A 22 34.60 17.76 -8.20
N MET A 23 35.51 17.08 -8.91
CA MET A 23 35.34 15.68 -9.28
C MET A 23 35.31 14.77 -8.05
N GLY A 24 36.17 15.01 -7.06
CA GLY A 24 36.15 14.28 -5.78
C GLY A 24 34.84 14.45 -5.02
N ILE A 25 34.33 15.68 -4.92
CA ILE A 25 33.03 15.97 -4.29
C ILE A 25 31.89 15.29 -5.05
N PHE A 26 31.93 15.34 -6.38
CA PHE A 26 30.90 14.73 -7.23
C PHE A 26 30.86 13.20 -7.08
N LEU A 27 32.02 12.54 -7.05
CA LEU A 27 32.11 11.10 -6.80
C LEU A 27 31.59 10.73 -5.41
N ALA A 28 31.96 11.50 -4.38
CA ALA A 28 31.45 11.30 -3.03
C ALA A 28 29.92 11.45 -2.96
N TYR A 29 29.38 12.44 -3.69
CA TYR A 29 27.93 12.66 -3.76
C TYR A 29 27.19 11.52 -4.45
N ILE A 30 27.72 11.01 -5.58
CA ILE A 30 27.14 9.85 -6.28
C ILE A 30 27.16 8.62 -5.38
N ASN A 31 28.29 8.34 -4.73
CA ASN A 31 28.40 7.21 -3.82
C ASN A 31 27.38 7.29 -2.68
N ALA A 32 27.24 8.47 -2.07
CA ALA A 32 26.21 8.68 -1.06
C ALA A 32 24.79 8.42 -1.60
N GLN A 33 24.47 8.87 -2.82
CA GLN A 33 23.15 8.60 -3.41
C GLN A 33 22.88 7.12 -3.65
N HIS A 34 23.88 6.35 -4.08
CA HIS A 34 23.77 4.91 -4.25
C HIS A 34 23.51 4.21 -2.91
N GLU A 35 24.20 4.63 -1.85
CA GLU A 35 23.96 4.08 -0.51
C GLU A 35 22.51 4.31 -0.06
N TYR A 36 21.91 5.46 -0.34
CA TYR A 36 20.51 5.75 0.03
C TYR A 36 19.46 5.18 -0.93
N ALA A 37 19.84 4.68 -2.10
CA ALA A 37 18.90 4.12 -3.07
C ALA A 37 18.19 2.88 -2.50
N ALA A 38 18.96 1.94 -1.94
CA ALA A 38 18.44 0.72 -1.32
C ALA A 38 17.40 1.02 -0.23
N GLY A 39 17.66 1.99 0.65
CA GLY A 39 16.72 2.36 1.69
C GLY A 39 15.43 3.01 1.19
N ARG A 40 15.51 3.82 0.13
CA ARG A 40 14.32 4.41 -0.50
C ARG A 40 13.46 3.35 -1.13
N GLU A 41 14.06 2.43 -1.87
CA GLU A 41 13.34 1.34 -2.53
C GLU A 41 12.79 0.34 -1.50
N ALA A 42 13.51 0.05 -0.41
CA ALA A 42 13.03 -0.85 0.65
C ALA A 42 11.80 -0.28 1.34
N ARG A 43 11.80 1.04 1.60
CA ARG A 43 10.64 1.75 2.12
C ARG A 43 9.48 1.76 1.14
N SER A 44 9.77 1.94 -0.15
CA SER A 44 8.77 1.86 -1.21
C SER A 44 8.12 0.47 -1.24
N LEU A 45 8.94 -0.59 -1.21
CA LEU A 45 8.48 -1.98 -1.19
C LEU A 45 7.56 -2.25 0.01
N ALA A 46 7.95 -1.86 1.23
CA ALA A 46 7.11 -2.02 2.42
C ALA A 46 5.75 -1.31 2.26
N ASN A 47 5.73 -0.13 1.66
CA ASN A 47 4.50 0.61 1.38
C ASN A 47 3.65 -0.04 0.29
N HIS A 48 4.27 -0.57 -0.76
CA HIS A 48 3.57 -1.32 -1.81
C HIS A 48 2.92 -2.57 -1.21
N LEU A 49 3.65 -3.35 -0.42
CA LEU A 49 3.10 -4.51 0.29
C LEU A 49 1.90 -4.13 1.15
N SER A 50 1.97 -3.03 1.89
CA SER A 50 0.85 -2.54 2.71
C SER A 50 -0.36 -2.11 1.88
N ARG A 51 -0.13 -1.52 0.70
CA ARG A 51 -1.21 -1.14 -0.23
C ARG A 51 -1.85 -2.36 -0.88
N THR A 52 -1.05 -3.31 -1.38
CA THR A 52 -1.52 -4.59 -1.94
C THR A 52 -2.35 -5.37 -0.91
N ALA A 53 -1.81 -5.44 0.31
CA ALA A 53 -2.49 -5.98 1.48
C ALA A 53 -3.86 -5.31 1.71
N PHE A 54 -3.90 -3.99 1.70
CA PHE A 54 -5.14 -3.25 1.89
C PHE A 54 -6.13 -3.46 0.74
N SER A 55 -5.68 -3.50 -0.52
CA SER A 55 -6.57 -3.78 -1.66
C SER A 55 -7.18 -5.18 -1.60
N ALA A 56 -6.45 -6.15 -1.05
CA ALA A 56 -6.95 -7.51 -0.84
C ALA A 56 -8.01 -7.62 0.26
N ALA A 57 -8.17 -6.60 1.12
CA ALA A 57 -9.08 -6.64 2.26
C ALA A 57 -10.54 -6.85 1.86
N ILE A 58 -10.92 -6.47 0.63
CA ILE A 58 -12.28 -6.58 0.09
C ILE A 58 -12.62 -8.05 -0.28
N GLY A 59 -11.70 -9.00 -0.03
CA GLY A 59 -11.91 -10.43 -0.22
C GLY A 59 -11.43 -10.95 -1.58
N GLN A 60 -11.05 -10.06 -2.50
CA GLN A 60 -10.34 -10.43 -3.72
C GLN A 60 -8.88 -10.77 -3.40
N GLU A 61 -8.39 -11.86 -3.97
CA GLU A 61 -6.97 -12.20 -3.89
C GLU A 61 -6.17 -11.13 -4.65
N SER A 62 -5.19 -10.54 -3.98
CA SER A 62 -4.22 -9.64 -4.57
C SER A 62 -2.87 -10.33 -4.61
N VAL A 63 -2.23 -10.27 -5.77
CA VAL A 63 -0.97 -10.95 -6.06
C VAL A 63 0.08 -9.87 -6.32
N TYR A 64 1.25 -10.01 -5.71
CA TYR A 64 2.36 -9.09 -5.91
C TYR A 64 3.67 -9.85 -6.06
N GLU A 65 4.33 -9.65 -7.19
CA GLU A 65 5.66 -10.22 -7.47
C GLU A 65 6.73 -9.38 -6.78
N LEU A 66 7.56 -10.03 -5.98
CA LEU A 66 8.63 -9.36 -5.27
C LEU A 66 9.81 -9.09 -6.21
N PRO A 67 10.44 -7.90 -6.13
CA PRO A 67 11.66 -7.66 -6.89
C PRO A 67 12.79 -8.57 -6.40
N PRO A 68 13.75 -8.95 -7.25
CA PRO A 68 14.89 -9.79 -6.86
C PRO A 68 15.88 -9.06 -5.93
N SER A 69 15.94 -7.73 -6.01
CA SER A 69 16.79 -6.87 -5.19
C SER A 69 16.12 -5.52 -4.98
N VAL A 70 16.66 -4.74 -4.05
CA VAL A 70 16.16 -3.41 -3.68
C VAL A 70 17.35 -2.46 -3.65
N GLY A 71 17.42 -1.52 -4.59
CA GLY A 71 18.57 -0.65 -4.82
C GLY A 71 19.88 -1.42 -4.88
N ASP A 72 19.91 -2.45 -5.73
CA ASP A 72 21.03 -3.39 -5.91
C ASP A 72 21.47 -4.16 -4.65
N SER A 73 20.66 -4.14 -3.60
CA SER A 73 20.94 -4.82 -2.34
C SER A 73 19.99 -6.01 -2.12
N SER A 74 20.53 -7.10 -1.57
CA SER A 74 19.73 -8.23 -1.10
C SER A 74 18.88 -7.84 0.11
N TYR A 75 17.70 -8.42 0.22
CA TYR A 75 16.77 -8.14 1.31
C TYR A 75 15.99 -9.38 1.74
N GLU A 76 15.37 -9.30 2.91
CA GLU A 76 14.44 -10.28 3.45
C GLU A 76 13.15 -9.57 3.88
N LEU A 77 12.03 -10.29 3.77
CA LEU A 77 10.75 -9.86 4.33
C LEU A 77 10.53 -10.49 5.69
N ASP A 78 10.04 -9.67 6.62
CA ASP A 78 9.55 -10.08 7.93
C ASP A 78 8.22 -9.36 8.19
N SER A 79 7.46 -9.87 9.16
CA SER A 79 6.21 -9.28 9.59
C SER A 79 6.06 -9.34 11.10
N LYS A 80 5.81 -8.18 11.72
CA LYS A 80 5.63 -8.08 13.17
C LYS A 80 4.59 -7.02 13.52
N ASN A 81 3.66 -7.34 14.41
CA ASN A 81 2.66 -6.40 14.95
C ASN A 81 1.88 -5.64 13.86
N ASN A 82 1.33 -6.36 12.87
CA ASN A 82 0.66 -5.79 11.68
C ASN A 82 1.54 -4.85 10.84
N LYS A 83 2.86 -5.08 10.82
CA LYS A 83 3.78 -4.30 9.98
C LYS A 83 4.55 -5.23 9.07
N PHE A 84 4.66 -4.86 7.80
CA PHE A 84 5.69 -5.40 6.93
C PHE A 84 7.02 -4.77 7.27
N ILE A 85 8.06 -5.58 7.32
CA ILE A 85 9.44 -5.21 7.59
C ILE A 85 10.26 -5.71 6.42
N VAL A 86 10.92 -4.79 5.72
CA VAL A 86 11.93 -5.10 4.71
C VAL A 86 13.29 -4.90 5.37
N ARG A 87 14.06 -5.96 5.55
CA ARG A 87 15.42 -5.90 6.10
C ARG A 87 16.44 -6.03 4.99
N ILE A 88 17.39 -5.11 4.91
CA ILE A 88 18.50 -5.21 3.95
C ILE A 88 19.56 -6.16 4.50
N THR A 89 19.92 -7.19 3.72
CA THR A 89 20.88 -8.24 4.13
C THR A 89 22.24 -8.15 3.44
N GLY A 90 22.35 -7.34 2.38
CA GLY A 90 23.59 -7.10 1.63
C GLY A 90 23.83 -5.62 1.32
N GLY A 91 25.05 -5.29 0.87
CA GLY A 91 25.41 -3.92 0.47
C GLY A 91 25.70 -2.95 1.63
N ALA A 92 25.80 -1.66 1.30
CA ALA A 92 26.20 -0.60 2.24
C ALA A 92 25.19 -0.35 3.37
N GLN A 93 23.92 -0.73 3.17
CA GLN A 93 22.83 -0.54 4.15
C GLN A 93 22.44 -1.84 4.87
N LYS A 94 23.30 -2.86 4.86
CA LYS A 94 23.07 -4.12 5.55
C LYS A 94 22.71 -3.91 7.03
N GLY A 95 21.64 -4.55 7.47
CA GLY A 95 21.10 -4.46 8.83
C GLY A 95 19.99 -3.43 9.00
N ASN A 96 19.79 -2.53 8.03
CA ASN A 96 18.70 -1.56 8.09
C ASN A 96 17.33 -2.23 7.89
N GLU A 97 16.33 -1.72 8.60
CA GLU A 97 14.95 -2.19 8.51
C GLU A 97 14.00 -1.06 8.13
N TYR A 98 13.12 -1.35 7.17
CA TYR A 98 12.11 -0.42 6.67
C TYR A 98 10.74 -1.01 6.91
N ARG A 99 9.90 -0.25 7.61
CA ARG A 99 8.62 -0.77 8.13
C ARG A 99 7.44 0.00 7.57
N SER A 100 6.37 -0.72 7.25
CA SER A 100 5.09 -0.12 6.88
C SER A 100 3.94 -0.85 7.56
N SER A 101 2.95 -0.10 8.02
CA SER A 101 1.87 -0.63 8.87
C SER A 101 0.64 -0.94 8.05
N VAL A 102 0.01 -2.08 8.34
CA VAL A 102 -1.26 -2.51 7.77
C VAL A 102 -2.36 -2.18 8.77
N GLY A 103 -3.39 -1.45 8.33
CA GLY A 103 -4.51 -1.02 9.18
C GLY A 103 -5.47 -2.13 9.60
N ILE A 104 -5.23 -3.36 9.15
CA ILE A 104 -6.07 -4.55 9.37
C ILE A 104 -5.19 -5.63 10.01
N LYS A 105 -5.81 -6.51 10.81
CA LYS A 105 -5.09 -7.61 11.49
C LYS A 105 -4.41 -8.51 10.46
N LEU A 106 -3.08 -8.60 10.55
CA LEU A 106 -2.27 -9.39 9.63
C LEU A 106 -2.10 -10.81 10.16
N GLU A 107 -2.41 -11.80 9.33
CA GLU A 107 -2.18 -13.22 9.60
C GLU A 107 -1.21 -13.75 8.54
N VAL A 108 0.02 -14.00 8.96
CA VAL A 108 1.09 -14.46 8.07
C VAL A 108 1.20 -15.97 8.16
N ARG A 109 0.94 -16.66 7.05
CA ARG A 109 1.15 -18.11 6.91
C ARG A 109 2.57 -18.41 6.49
N SER A 110 3.02 -17.73 5.44
CA SER A 110 4.39 -17.79 4.93
C SER A 110 4.74 -16.46 4.27
N LEU A 111 6.02 -16.11 4.32
CA LEU A 111 6.54 -14.93 3.64
C LEU A 111 7.38 -15.38 2.45
N PRO A 112 7.12 -14.83 1.25
CA PRO A 112 7.92 -15.10 0.07
C PRO A 112 9.30 -14.46 0.18
N GLY A 113 10.28 -15.13 -0.41
CA GLY A 113 11.61 -14.59 -0.66
C GLY A 113 11.65 -13.62 -1.85
N PRO A 114 12.83 -13.04 -2.14
CA PRO A 114 13.02 -12.24 -3.34
C PRO A 114 12.68 -13.04 -4.61
N ASN A 115 12.06 -12.39 -5.60
CA ASN A 115 11.62 -13.00 -6.86
C ASN A 115 10.50 -14.08 -6.71
N GLU A 116 9.91 -14.19 -5.52
CA GLU A 116 8.71 -14.99 -5.30
C GLU A 116 7.47 -14.10 -5.25
N THR A 117 6.30 -14.73 -5.15
CA THR A 117 5.01 -14.06 -5.22
C THR A 117 4.34 -14.01 -3.86
N LEU A 118 3.86 -12.82 -3.48
CA LEU A 118 3.04 -12.63 -2.30
C LEU A 118 1.57 -12.70 -2.68
N HIS A 119 0.87 -13.66 -2.08
CA HIS A 119 -0.57 -13.78 -2.12
C HIS A 119 -1.16 -13.14 -0.87
N ALA A 120 -2.08 -12.19 -1.07
CA ALA A 120 -2.82 -11.54 0.00
C ALA A 120 -4.31 -11.70 -0.23
N GLN A 121 -5.05 -12.09 0.81
CA GLN A 121 -6.51 -12.18 0.75
C GLN A 121 -7.16 -11.77 2.08
N GLY A 122 -8.12 -10.85 2.00
CA GLY A 122 -8.98 -10.48 3.13
C GLY A 122 -9.94 -11.61 3.47
N ARG A 123 -10.05 -11.96 4.75
CA ARG A 123 -11.08 -12.83 5.30
C ARG A 123 -11.68 -12.19 6.54
N LYS A 124 -12.94 -11.75 6.42
CA LYS A 124 -13.71 -11.08 7.50
C LYS A 124 -12.91 -9.92 8.09
N ASP A 125 -12.30 -10.10 9.26
CA ASP A 125 -11.58 -9.05 10.00
C ASP A 125 -10.04 -9.16 9.92
N LYS A 126 -9.53 -10.06 9.08
CA LYS A 126 -8.09 -10.32 8.96
C LYS A 126 -7.65 -10.32 7.52
N LEU A 127 -6.39 -10.00 7.32
CA LEU A 127 -5.70 -10.16 6.05
C LEU A 127 -4.74 -11.33 6.15
N ILE A 128 -4.94 -12.33 5.30
CA ILE A 128 -4.06 -13.50 5.20
C ILE A 128 -2.98 -13.22 4.17
N ILE A 129 -1.74 -13.53 4.51
CA ILE A 129 -0.58 -13.42 3.62
C ILE A 129 0.11 -14.77 3.52
N SER A 130 0.45 -15.15 2.30
CA SER A 130 1.05 -16.43 1.97
C SER A 130 1.96 -16.30 0.75
N SER A 131 3.03 -17.10 0.70
CA SER A 131 3.82 -17.36 -0.51
C SER A 131 3.10 -18.28 -1.50
N GLU A 132 2.12 -19.04 -1.01
CA GLU A 132 1.28 -19.93 -1.82
C GLU A 132 -0.10 -19.33 -2.06
N LYS A 133 -0.73 -19.74 -3.17
CA LYS A 133 -2.08 -19.31 -3.54
C LYS A 133 -3.08 -19.58 -2.42
N ILE A 134 -3.90 -18.58 -2.10
CA ILE A 134 -4.90 -18.71 -1.04
C ILE A 134 -6.20 -19.22 -1.68
N GLU A 135 -6.69 -20.37 -1.22
CA GLU A 135 -7.99 -20.86 -1.67
C GLU A 135 -9.09 -19.84 -1.33
N PRO A 136 -9.94 -19.48 -2.32
CA PRO A 136 -11.03 -18.57 -2.06
C PRO A 136 -11.96 -19.16 -0.99
N PRO A 137 -12.48 -18.33 -0.07
CA PRO A 137 -13.48 -18.82 0.87
C PRO A 137 -14.65 -19.39 0.07
N GLU A 138 -15.17 -20.55 0.47
CA GLU A 138 -16.41 -21.06 -0.08
C GLU A 138 -17.45 -19.93 0.01
N PRO A 139 -18.19 -19.65 -1.08
CA PRO A 139 -19.21 -18.63 -1.05
C PRO A 139 -20.13 -18.98 0.13
N GLU A 140 -20.27 -18.07 1.10
CA GLU A 140 -21.27 -18.23 2.15
C GLU A 140 -22.57 -18.52 1.42
N LYS A 141 -23.12 -19.73 1.64
CA LYS A 141 -24.44 -20.09 1.14
C LYS A 141 -25.36 -19.03 1.70
N ILE A 142 -25.68 -18.03 0.87
CA ILE A 142 -26.75 -17.10 1.17
C ILE A 142 -27.92 -18.04 1.45
N PRO A 143 -28.46 -18.07 2.68
CA PRO A 143 -29.62 -18.88 2.93
C PRO A 143 -30.59 -18.51 1.82
N THR A 144 -31.12 -19.51 1.10
CA THR A 144 -32.24 -19.29 0.20
C THR A 144 -33.44 -19.00 1.09
N GLU A 145 -33.40 -17.87 1.79
CA GLU A 145 -34.55 -17.28 2.39
C GLU A 145 -35.49 -17.09 1.20
N ASN A 146 -36.68 -17.68 1.29
CA ASN A 146 -37.75 -17.42 0.34
C ASN A 146 -38.05 -15.94 0.44
N PHE A 147 -37.27 -15.11 -0.25
CA PHE A 147 -37.35 -13.66 -0.18
C PHE A 147 -38.59 -13.28 -0.97
N VAL A 148 -39.73 -13.36 -0.29
CA VAL A 148 -40.99 -12.86 -0.82
C VAL A 148 -40.78 -11.35 -0.93
N ALA A 149 -40.59 -10.89 -2.16
CA ALA A 149 -40.42 -9.47 -2.43
C ALA A 149 -41.55 -8.70 -1.73
N PRO A 150 -41.23 -7.64 -0.96
CA PRO A 150 -42.22 -6.84 -0.26
C PRO A 150 -43.31 -6.37 -1.22
N ASP A 151 -44.55 -6.21 -0.73
CA ASP A 151 -45.71 -5.92 -1.59
C ASP A 151 -45.54 -4.64 -2.41
N PHE A 152 -44.77 -3.66 -1.91
CA PHE A 152 -44.40 -2.46 -2.66
C PHE A 152 -43.66 -2.78 -3.97
N TYR A 153 -42.82 -3.81 -3.98
CA TYR A 153 -42.06 -4.24 -5.16
C TYR A 153 -42.96 -4.86 -6.23
N LYS A 154 -44.01 -5.57 -5.81
CA LYS A 154 -45.05 -6.08 -6.73
C LYS A 154 -45.90 -4.92 -7.24
N PHE A 155 -46.32 -4.01 -6.36
CA PHE A 155 -47.09 -2.82 -6.69
C PHE A 155 -46.36 -1.90 -7.69
N SER A 156 -45.06 -1.66 -7.50
CA SER A 156 -44.28 -0.75 -8.35
C SER A 156 -44.08 -1.27 -9.77
N LYS A 157 -44.00 -2.59 -9.96
CA LYS A 157 -43.98 -3.21 -11.28
C LYS A 157 -45.28 -2.94 -12.06
N THR A 158 -46.43 -3.00 -11.39
CA THR A 158 -47.73 -2.76 -12.02
C THR A 158 -48.03 -1.27 -12.15
N ASN A 159 -47.55 -0.44 -11.21
CA ASN A 159 -47.88 0.99 -11.12
C ASN A 159 -46.64 1.87 -10.90
N PRO A 160 -45.75 2.00 -11.90
CA PRO A 160 -44.48 2.71 -11.73
C PRO A 160 -44.68 4.19 -11.39
N LYS A 161 -45.64 4.88 -12.02
CA LYS A 161 -45.92 6.31 -11.75
C LYS A 161 -46.39 6.56 -10.32
N ALA A 162 -47.30 5.71 -9.82
CA ALA A 162 -47.81 5.83 -8.46
C ALA A 162 -46.74 5.49 -7.42
N ALA A 163 -45.91 4.48 -7.69
CA ALA A 163 -44.78 4.12 -6.82
C ALA A 163 -43.76 5.27 -6.72
N THR A 164 -43.43 5.92 -7.83
CA THR A 164 -42.54 7.10 -7.83
C THR A 164 -43.14 8.25 -7.03
N ALA A 165 -44.44 8.51 -7.16
CA ALA A 165 -45.11 9.55 -6.38
C ALA A 165 -45.05 9.25 -4.87
N ILE A 166 -45.32 8.00 -4.46
CA ILE A 166 -45.23 7.57 -3.05
C ILE A 166 -43.81 7.74 -2.50
N LEU A 167 -42.79 7.33 -3.27
CA LEU A 167 -41.38 7.50 -2.87
C LEU A 167 -41.00 8.98 -2.75
N ALA A 168 -41.39 9.80 -3.73
CA ALA A 168 -41.13 11.23 -3.71
C ALA A 168 -41.79 11.91 -2.50
N THR A 169 -43.04 11.56 -2.19
CA THR A 169 -43.74 12.07 -1.00
C THR A 169 -43.08 11.61 0.29
N TYR A 170 -42.63 10.36 0.38
CA TYR A 170 -41.92 9.83 1.54
C TYR A 170 -40.63 10.61 1.81
N PHE A 171 -39.76 10.77 0.80
CA PHE A 171 -38.49 11.49 0.96
C PHE A 171 -38.70 12.98 1.22
N PHE A 172 -39.69 13.59 0.56
CA PHE A 172 -40.08 14.98 0.85
C PHE A 172 -40.54 15.14 2.31
N ALA A 173 -41.32 14.20 2.85
CA ALA A 173 -41.76 14.25 4.23
C ALA A 173 -40.60 14.00 5.22
N GLU A 174 -39.68 13.08 4.90
CA GLU A 174 -38.50 12.79 5.73
C GLU A 174 -37.55 14.00 5.83
N GLU A 175 -37.34 14.71 4.72
CA GLU A 175 -36.50 15.90 4.65
C GLU A 175 -37.12 17.09 5.40
N ASN A 176 -38.44 17.29 5.28
CA ASN A 176 -39.14 18.45 5.85
C ASN A 176 -39.69 18.22 7.26
N TYR A 177 -39.86 16.96 7.68
CA TYR A 177 -40.37 16.59 9.01
C TYR A 177 -39.55 15.44 9.60
N PRO A 178 -38.26 15.66 9.92
CA PRO A 178 -37.43 14.65 10.53
C PRO A 178 -38.04 14.23 11.86
N THR A 179 -38.56 13.00 11.92
CA THR A 179 -39.00 12.43 13.19
C THR A 179 -37.77 12.28 14.08
N LYS A 180 -37.76 12.98 15.23
CA LYS A 180 -36.77 12.73 16.29
C LYS A 180 -36.95 11.29 16.77
N LYS A 181 -36.26 10.33 16.15
CA LYS A 181 -36.08 9.00 16.72
C LYS A 181 -35.31 9.17 18.02
N LYS A 182 -36.00 9.11 19.16
CA LYS A 182 -35.38 8.71 20.43
C LYS A 182 -34.89 7.28 20.21
N PHE A 183 -33.59 7.11 19.97
CA PHE A 183 -32.93 5.83 20.14
C PHE A 183 -32.94 5.50 21.63
N GLY A 184 -34.04 4.91 22.11
CA GLY A 184 -34.04 4.15 23.34
C GLY A 184 -33.17 2.92 23.11
N ARG A 185 -31.93 2.96 23.60
CA ARG A 185 -31.21 1.74 23.94
C ARG A 185 -31.91 1.17 25.16
N GLU A 186 -32.85 0.26 24.97
CA GLU A 186 -33.18 -0.70 26.02
C GLU A 186 -32.09 -1.78 26.01
N TYR A 187 -31.20 -1.68 26.99
CA TYR A 187 -30.56 -2.85 27.57
C TYR A 187 -31.62 -3.53 28.44
N VAL A 188 -32.00 -4.77 28.13
CA VAL A 188 -32.06 -5.94 29.02
C VAL A 188 -31.97 -7.19 28.15
#